data_AF-K8XWX1-F1
#
_entry.id   AF-K8XWX1-F1
#
_cell.length_a   1.000
_cell.length_b   1.000
_cell.length_c   1.000
_cell.angle_alpha   90.00
_cell.angle_beta   90.00
_cell.angle_gamma   90.00
#
_symmetry.space_group_name_H-M   'P 1'
#
loop_
_entity.id
_entity.type
_entity.pdbx_description
1 polymer ?
#
loop_
_entity_poly.entity_id
_entity_poly.type
_entity_poly.pdbx_seq_one_letter_code
_entity_poly.pdbx_strand_id
1 'polypeptide(L)'
;MTTSSADGRVAITYCTQCQWLLRAAWMAQELLGTFGQDLGEVALVPGTGGIFRITVDDELIWDRKEQGGFPDITVLKQLVRDRVAPDRHLGHSDRKSP
;
A
#
# COMPACT_ATOMS: atom_id res chain seq x y z
N MET A 1 1.23 -22.14 -18.14
CA MET A 1 1.69 -21.48 -16.90
C MET A 1 2.63 -20.37 -17.32
N THR A 2 2.09 -19.17 -17.51
CA THR A 2 2.84 -17.95 -17.80
C THR A 2 2.88 -17.14 -16.52
N THR A 3 4.03 -17.13 -15.85
CA THR A 3 4.32 -16.19 -14.76
C THR A 3 4.42 -14.80 -15.38
N SER A 4 3.39 -13.98 -15.21
CA SER A 4 3.45 -12.56 -15.55
C SER A 4 4.09 -11.84 -14.37
N SER A 5 5.12 -11.05 -14.64
CA SER A 5 5.97 -10.35 -13.67
C SER A 5 5.28 -9.19 -12.93
N ALA A 6 3.96 -9.23 -12.76
CA ALA A 6 3.18 -8.22 -12.04
C ALA A 6 2.14 -8.95 -11.19
N ASP A 7 2.60 -9.61 -10.14
CA ASP A 7 1.74 -10.30 -9.17
C ASP A 7 1.06 -9.31 -8.20
N GLY A 8 1.04 -8.00 -8.50
CA GLY A 8 0.43 -6.99 -7.64
C GLY A 8 1.05 -7.01 -6.24
N ARG A 9 2.38 -7.01 -6.17
CA ARG A 9 3.10 -7.11 -4.90
C ARG A 9 3.17 -5.74 -4.24
N VAL A 10 2.54 -5.58 -3.09
CA VAL A 10 2.70 -4.38 -2.25
C VAL A 10 3.73 -4.65 -1.16
N ALA A 11 4.71 -3.77 -0.97
CA ALA A 11 5.61 -3.85 0.17
C ALA A 11 5.51 -2.60 1.05
N ILE A 12 5.25 -2.79 2.34
CA ILE A 12 5.23 -1.73 3.35
C ILE A 12 6.50 -1.87 4.20
N THR A 13 7.49 -1.02 3.92
CA THR A 13 8.73 -0.96 4.71
C THR A 13 8.52 -0.03 5.90
N TYR A 14 8.65 -0.53 7.13
CA TYR A 14 8.31 0.21 8.34
C TYR A 14 9.42 0.19 9.39
N CYS A 15 9.59 1.30 10.09
CA CYS A 15 10.51 1.43 11.22
C CYS A 15 10.04 0.60 12.42
N THR A 16 10.81 -0.43 12.80
CA THR A 16 10.52 -1.29 13.96
C THR A 16 10.72 -0.56 15.29
N GLN A 17 11.75 0.28 15.38
CA GLN A 17 12.07 1.10 16.56
C GLN A 17 10.99 2.16 16.85
N CYS A 18 10.24 2.55 15.83
CA CYS A 18 9.22 3.60 15.91
C CYS A 18 7.84 3.07 16.31
N GLN A 19 7.71 1.76 16.57
CA GLN A 19 6.43 1.09 16.90
C GLN A 19 5.37 1.24 15.78
N TRP A 20 5.78 1.26 14.52
CA TRP A 20 4.86 1.42 13.38
C TRP A 20 4.32 0.12 12.80
N LEU A 21 4.64 -1.04 13.39
CA LEU A 21 4.13 -2.34 12.96
C LEU A 21 2.60 -2.35 12.90
N LEU A 22 1.91 -1.87 13.93
CA LEU A 22 0.44 -1.89 13.99
C LEU A 22 -0.18 -1.10 12.83
N ARG A 23 0.40 0.07 12.50
CA ARG A 23 -0.05 0.89 11.37
C ARG A 23 0.18 0.17 10.05
N ALA A 24 1.37 -0.39 9.85
CA ALA A 24 1.73 -1.12 8.64
C ALA A 24 0.83 -2.35 8.44
N ALA A 25 0.60 -3.13 9.50
CA ALA A 25 -0.25 -4.31 9.48
C ALA A 25 -1.72 -3.97 9.20
N TRP A 26 -2.25 -2.89 9.80
CA TRP A 26 -3.61 -2.43 9.49
C TRP A 26 -3.74 -2.01 8.02
N MET A 27 -2.80 -1.23 7.49
CA MET A 27 -2.81 -0.86 6.06
C MET A 27 -2.74 -2.09 5.15
N ALA A 28 -1.95 -3.10 5.51
CA ALA A 28 -1.90 -4.35 4.76
C ALA A 28 -3.25 -5.10 4.78
N GLN A 29 -3.92 -5.17 5.93
CA GLN A 29 -5.25 -5.78 6.05
C GLN A 29 -6.29 -5.03 5.20
N GLU A 30 -6.26 -3.70 5.22
CA GLU A 30 -7.15 -2.87 4.42
C GLU A 30 -6.95 -3.09 2.91
N LEU A 31 -5.70 -3.23 2.47
CA LEU A 31 -5.39 -3.51 1.06
C LEU A 31 -5.86 -4.91 0.66
N LEU A 32 -5.49 -5.94 1.42
CA LEU A 32 -5.90 -7.32 1.15
C LEU A 32 -7.42 -7.48 1.18
N GLY A 33 -8.11 -6.83 2.12
CA GLY A 33 -9.57 -6.84 2.20
C GLY A 33 -10.26 -6.10 1.05
N THR A 34 -9.62 -5.08 0.48
CA THR A 34 -10.19 -4.26 -0.61
C THR A 34 -9.98 -4.91 -1.99
N PHE A 35 -8.78 -5.43 -2.24
CA PHE A 35 -8.36 -5.92 -3.54
C PHE A 35 -8.47 -7.44 -3.70
N GLY A 36 -8.52 -8.20 -2.60
CA GLY A 36 -8.77 -9.63 -2.65
C GLY A 36 -7.77 -10.37 -3.53
N GLN A 37 -8.24 -10.90 -4.67
CA GLN A 37 -7.42 -11.64 -5.64
C GLN A 37 -6.68 -10.75 -6.64
N ASP A 38 -6.93 -9.44 -6.65
CA ASP A 38 -6.22 -8.49 -7.51
C ASP A 38 -4.79 -8.19 -6.99
N LEU A 39 -4.48 -8.58 -5.75
CA LEU A 39 -3.12 -8.54 -5.16
C LEU A 39 -2.63 -9.95 -4.92
N GLY A 40 -1.40 -10.25 -5.31
CA GLY A 40 -0.73 -11.52 -4.99
C GLY A 40 -0.23 -11.56 -3.55
N GLU A 41 0.36 -10.47 -3.06
CA GLU A 41 0.81 -10.37 -1.67
C GLU A 41 0.90 -8.93 -1.15
N VAL A 42 0.86 -8.79 0.17
CA VAL A 42 1.31 -7.58 0.87
C VAL A 42 2.40 -7.96 1.87
N ALA A 43 3.62 -7.50 1.62
CA ALA A 43 4.78 -7.76 2.46
C ALA A 43 4.98 -6.67 3.51
N LEU A 44 5.13 -7.06 4.78
CA LEU A 44 5.59 -6.18 5.85
C LEU A 44 7.11 -6.32 5.98
N VAL A 45 7.84 -5.27 5.63
CA VAL A 45 9.32 -5.30 5.59
C VAL A 45 9.89 -4.50 6.77
N PRO A 46 10.56 -5.14 7.73
CA PRO A 46 11.23 -4.44 8.83
C PRO A 46 12.33 -3.50 8.34
N GLY A 47 12.36 -2.27 8.87
CA GLY A 47 13.42 -1.30 8.64
C GLY A 47 13.71 -0.45 9.89
N THR A 48 14.58 0.53 9.74
CA THR A 48 15.02 1.44 10.83
C THR A 48 15.05 2.90 10.35
N GLY A 49 15.41 3.85 11.24
CA GLY A 49 15.68 5.24 10.82
C GLY A 49 14.45 6.05 10.42
N GLY A 50 13.29 5.76 11.03
CA GLY A 50 12.04 6.47 10.75
C GLY A 50 11.50 6.24 9.33
N ILE A 51 11.88 5.13 8.70
CA ILE A 51 11.38 4.72 7.38
C ILE A 51 9.91 4.32 7.44
N PHE A 52 9.13 4.83 6.49
CA PHE A 52 7.82 4.32 6.15
C PHE A 52 7.60 4.52 4.66
N ARG A 53 7.77 3.45 3.89
CA ARG A 53 7.66 3.45 2.42
C ARG A 53 6.70 2.39 1.96
N ILE A 54 5.95 2.69 0.92
CA ILE A 54 5.05 1.75 0.26
C ILE A 54 5.42 1.68 -1.21
N THR A 55 5.64 0.46 -1.71
CA THR A 55 5.88 0.19 -3.12
C THR A 55 4.83 -0.76 -3.69
N VAL A 56 4.57 -0.66 -4.98
CA VAL A 56 3.80 -1.64 -5.77
C VAL A 56 4.72 -2.13 -6.87
N ASP A 57 4.97 -3.43 -6.95
CA ASP A 57 5.90 -4.03 -7.91
C ASP A 57 7.25 -3.28 -7.96
N ASP A 58 7.79 -3.02 -6.76
CA ASP A 58 9.03 -2.27 -6.47
C ASP A 58 9.03 -0.77 -6.89
N GLU A 59 7.94 -0.25 -7.43
CA GLU A 59 7.76 1.17 -7.71
C GLU A 59 7.24 1.92 -6.47
N LEU A 60 7.90 3.02 -6.09
CA LEU A 60 7.53 3.83 -4.93
C LEU A 60 6.20 4.57 -5.16
N ILE A 61 5.21 4.32 -4.30
CA ILE A 61 3.92 5.03 -4.31
C ILE A 61 3.74 5.96 -3.10
N TRP A 62 4.50 5.75 -2.04
CA TRP A 62 4.51 6.61 -0.85
C TRP A 62 5.85 6.53 -0.09
N ASP A 63 6.40 7.68 0.28
CA ASP A 63 7.47 7.88 1.25
C ASP A 63 7.04 8.93 2.29
N ARG A 64 6.97 8.51 3.56
CA ARG A 64 6.59 9.40 4.67
C ARG A 64 7.39 10.69 4.75
N LYS A 65 8.69 10.67 4.45
CA LYS A 65 9.54 11.86 4.52
C LYS A 65 9.21 12.85 3.41
N GLU A 66 8.91 12.35 2.21
CA GLU A 66 8.58 13.17 1.04
C GLU A 66 7.16 13.75 1.13
N GLN A 67 6.19 12.98 1.62
CA GLN A 67 4.80 13.43 1.75
C GLN A 67 4.44 13.99 3.14
N GLY A 68 5.41 14.10 4.04
CA GLY A 68 5.20 14.72 5.36
C GLY A 68 4.29 13.95 6.31
N GLY A 69 4.11 12.65 6.12
CA GLY A 69 3.18 11.88 6.95
C GLY A 69 2.90 10.46 6.46
N PHE A 70 1.94 9.81 7.11
CA PHE A 70 1.39 8.53 6.65
C PHE A 70 0.25 8.80 5.69
N PRO A 71 -0.01 7.92 4.70
CA PRO A 71 -1.15 8.11 3.82
C PRO A 71 -2.44 7.93 4.62
N ASP A 72 -3.46 8.70 4.25
CA ASP A 72 -4.83 8.29 4.56
C ASP A 72 -5.15 6.98 3.83
N ILE A 73 -5.97 6.13 4.43
CA ILE A 73 -6.23 4.82 3.83
C ILE A 73 -6.99 4.91 2.51
N THR A 74 -7.83 5.93 2.32
CA THR A 74 -8.54 6.17 1.06
C THR A 74 -7.55 6.51 -0.06
N VAL A 75 -6.59 7.39 0.22
CA VAL A 75 -5.50 7.75 -0.71
C VAL A 75 -4.64 6.53 -1.02
N LEU A 76 -4.28 5.73 -0.02
CA LEU A 76 -3.49 4.52 -0.25
C LEU A 76 -4.22 3.52 -1.15
N LYS A 77 -5.53 3.30 -0.93
CA LYS A 77 -6.34 2.43 -1.79
C LYS A 77 -6.40 2.95 -3.22
N GLN A 78 -6.59 4.25 -3.43
CA GLN A 78 -6.57 4.86 -4.77
C GLN A 78 -5.22 4.63 -5.48
N LEU A 79 -4.10 4.94 -4.81
CA LEU A 79 -2.76 4.77 -5.37
C LEU A 79 -2.44 3.33 -5.78
N VAL A 80 -2.88 2.35 -4.98
CA VAL A 80 -2.74 0.93 -5.31
C VAL A 80 -3.65 0.55 -6.47
N ARG A 81 -4.92 0.96 -6.45
CA ARG A 81 -5.89 0.69 -7.53
C ARG A 81 -5.37 1.17 -8.88
N ASP A 82 -4.85 2.39 -8.94
CA ASP A 82 -4.34 2.99 -10.18
C ASP A 82 -3.22 2.16 -10.83
N ARG A 83 -2.53 1.31 -10.06
CA ARG A 83 -1.49 0.39 -10.56
C ARG A 83 -1.98 -1.03 -10.81
N VAL A 84 -2.77 -1.61 -9.90
CA VAL A 84 -3.09 -3.05 -9.92
C VAL A 84 -4.46 -3.36 -10.53
N ALA A 85 -5.39 -2.41 -10.50
CA ALA A 85 -6.77 -2.59 -10.93
C ALA A 85 -7.39 -1.26 -11.42
N PRO A 86 -6.86 -0.62 -12.47
CA PRO A 86 -7.21 0.75 -12.86
C PRO A 86 -8.71 0.97 -13.12
N ASP A 87 -9.39 -0.05 -13.65
CA ASP A 87 -10.83 0.02 -13.97
C ASP A 87 -11.76 -0.27 -12.77
N ARG A 88 -11.20 -0.58 -11.58
CA ARG A 88 -11.98 -0.90 -10.39
C ARG A 88 -12.51 0.38 -9.73
N HIS A 89 -13.81 0.36 -9.41
CA HIS A 89 -14.44 1.38 -8.57
C HIS A 89 -14.26 1.05 -7.08
N LEU A 90 -13.81 2.03 -6.30
CA LEU A 90 -13.64 1.91 -4.84
C LEU A 90 -14.81 2.51 -4.05
N GLY A 91 -15.90 2.87 -4.73
CA GLY A 91 -17.12 3.38 -4.11
C GLY A 91 -16.88 4.70 -3.37
N HIS A 92 -17.11 4.73 -2.06
CA HIS A 92 -16.92 5.93 -1.24
C HIS A 92 -15.47 6.44 -1.26
N SER A 93 -14.49 5.55 -1.46
CA SER A 93 -13.09 5.94 -1.54
C SER A 93 -12.74 6.69 -2.83
N ASP A 94 -13.56 6.65 -3.90
CA ASP A 94 -13.33 7.46 -5.11
C ASP A 94 -13.88 8.88 -4.99
N ARG A 95 -14.70 9.15 -3.96
CA ARG A 95 -15.26 10.48 -3.73
C ARG A 95 -14.24 11.30 -2.96
N LYS A 96 -13.85 12.46 -3.50
CA LYS A 96 -13.17 13.47 -2.69
C LYS A 96 -14.09 13.84 -1.53
N SER A 97 -13.62 13.64 -0.30
CA SER A 97 -14.27 14.28 0.85
C SER A 97 -14.38 15.78 0.58
N PRO A 98 -15.53 16.41 0.87
CA PRO A 98 -15.75 17.83 0.63
C PRO A 98 -14.78 18.72 1.43
#